data_AF-A0A9E0L7T3-F1
#
_entry.id   AF-A0A9E0L7T3-F1
#
_cell.length_a   1.000
_cell.length_b   1.000
_cell.length_c   1.000
_cell.angle_alpha   90.00
_cell.angle_beta   90.00
_cell.angle_gamma   90.00
#
_symmetry.space_group_name_H-M   'P 1'
#
loop_
_entity.id
_entity.type
_entity.pdbx_description
1 polymer ?
#
loop_
_entity_poly.entity_id
_entity_poly.type
_entity_poly.pdbx_seq_one_letter_code
_entity_poly.pdbx_strand_id
1 'polypeptide(L)' 'MNHSPTPVHDAPTVDELEALKRLEMGDVLTLPQALHQHLSGRLLEYGYVEHDARNEFVITPKGRTLIKRQDG' A
#
# COMPACT_ATOMS: atom_id res chain seq x y z
N MET A 1 -18.75 12.37 27.92
CA MET A 1 -18.29 12.44 26.52
C MET A 1 -16.86 11.94 26.49
N ASN A 2 -16.55 10.85 25.79
CA ASN A 2 -15.17 10.32 25.73
C ASN A 2 -14.82 9.94 24.29
N HIS A 3 -14.64 10.95 23.43
CA HIS A 3 -13.97 10.76 22.16
C HIS A 3 -12.48 10.97 22.41
N SER A 4 -11.74 9.88 22.62
CA SER A 4 -10.33 9.86 22.30
C SER A 4 -10.25 9.69 20.78
N PRO A 5 -9.81 10.68 19.98
CA PRO A 5 -9.40 10.40 18.62
C PRO A 5 -8.02 9.76 18.75
N THR A 6 -7.96 8.45 18.98
CA THR A 6 -6.77 7.71 18.54
C THR A 6 -6.65 7.99 17.05
N PRO A 7 -5.56 8.57 16.54
CA PRO A 7 -5.34 8.65 15.11
C PRO A 7 -5.13 7.22 14.61
N VAL A 8 -6.22 6.53 14.28
CA VAL A 8 -6.25 5.19 13.67
C VAL A 8 -5.77 5.24 12.21
N HIS A 9 -5.09 6.31 11.79
CA HIS A 9 -4.86 6.63 10.38
C HIS A 9 -3.42 6.39 9.90
N ASP A 10 -2.48 6.00 10.76
CA ASP A 10 -1.09 5.74 10.37
C ASP A 10 -0.85 4.29 9.89
N ALA A 11 -1.73 3.35 10.25
CA ALA A 11 -1.64 1.99 9.76
C ALA A 11 -2.33 1.90 8.37
N PRO A 12 -1.69 1.27 7.38
CA PRO A 12 -2.34 0.95 6.12
C PRO A 12 -3.53 0.02 6.38
N THR A 13 -4.61 0.25 5.64
CA THR A 13 -5.82 -0.57 5.68
C THR A 13 -5.58 -1.98 5.13
N VAL A 14 -6.51 -2.90 5.40
CA VAL A 14 -6.43 -4.29 4.90
C VAL A 14 -6.34 -4.33 3.37
N ASP A 15 -7.08 -3.45 2.68
CA ASP A 15 -7.06 -3.33 1.21
C ASP A 15 -5.68 -2.88 0.71
N GLU A 16 -5.03 -1.94 1.41
CA GLU A 16 -3.66 -1.48 1.13
C GLU A 16 -2.64 -2.59 1.33
N LEU A 17 -2.77 -3.39 2.38
CA LEU A 17 -1.91 -4.54 2.63
C LEU A 17 -2.11 -5.63 1.55
N GLU A 18 -3.35 -5.86 1.11
CA GLU A 18 -3.65 -6.79 0.02
C GLU A 18 -3.02 -6.35 -1.30
N ALA A 19 -3.10 -5.07 -1.67
CA ALA A 19 -2.42 -4.56 -2.87
C ALA A 19 -0.91 -4.75 -2.79
N LEU A 20 -0.30 -4.45 -1.64
CA LEU A 20 1.13 -4.70 -1.44
C LEU A 20 1.48 -6.19 -1.56
N LYS A 21 0.64 -7.08 -1.02
CA LYS A 21 0.84 -8.54 -1.13
C LYS A 21 0.74 -9.02 -2.59
N ARG A 22 -0.22 -8.49 -3.37
CA ARG A 22 -0.35 -8.77 -4.81
C ARG A 22 0.89 -8.31 -5.58
N LEU A 23 1.36 -7.08 -5.34
CA LEU A 23 2.60 -6.57 -5.92
C LEU A 23 3.82 -7.43 -5.55
N GLU A 24 3.91 -7.93 -4.30
CA GLU A 24 4.99 -8.84 -3.90
C GLU A 24 4.93 -10.18 -4.64
N MET A 25 3.73 -10.71 -4.90
CA MET A 25 3.51 -11.95 -5.64
C MET A 25 3.85 -11.84 -7.15
N GLY A 26 4.21 -10.64 -7.62
CA GLY A 26 4.51 -10.37 -9.02
C GLY A 26 3.30 -9.93 -9.85
N ASP A 27 2.19 -9.60 -9.19
CA ASP A 27 1.02 -9.03 -9.85
C ASP A 27 1.32 -7.58 -10.25
N VAL A 28 0.93 -7.21 -11.47
CA VAL A 28 1.20 -5.87 -12.01
C VAL A 28 -0.03 -5.01 -11.78
N LEU A 29 0.02 -4.14 -10.78
CA LEU A 29 -0.99 -3.09 -10.64
C LEU A 29 -0.64 -1.92 -11.56
N THR A 30 -1.47 -1.74 -12.59
CA THR A 30 -1.40 -0.54 -13.44
C THR A 30 -1.95 0.67 -12.70
N LEU A 31 -1.46 1.86 -13.08
CA LEU A 31 -1.91 3.13 -12.51
C LEU A 31 -3.44 3.26 -12.37
N PRO A 32 -4.26 3.00 -13.41
CA PRO A 32 -5.72 3.09 -13.30
C PRO A 32 -6.33 2.07 -12.35
N GLN A 33 -5.79 0.85 -12.24
CA GLN A 33 -6.28 -0.17 -11.30
C GLN A 33 -6.07 0.25 -9.85
N ALA A 34 -4.88 0.75 -9.53
CA ALA A 34 -4.53 1.14 -8.18
C ALA A 34 -5.18 2.47 -7.76
N LEU A 35 -5.42 3.39 -8.72
CA LEU A 35 -6.25 4.57 -8.53
C LEU A 35 -7.72 4.22 -8.28
N HIS A 36 -8.27 3.25 -9.01
CA HIS A 36 -9.67 2.82 -8.85
C HIS A 36 -9.95 2.22 -7.47
N GLN A 37 -8.93 1.65 -6.84
CA GLN A 37 -9.00 1.11 -5.48
C GLN A 37 -8.66 2.16 -4.40
N HIS A 38 -8.32 3.41 -4.76
CA HIS A 38 -7.78 4.45 -3.85
C HIS A 38 -6.50 4.05 -3.09
N LEU A 39 -5.87 2.93 -3.47
CA LEU A 39 -4.71 2.36 -2.80
C LEU A 39 -3.42 3.14 -3.10
N SER A 40 -3.35 3.75 -4.28
CA SER A 40 -2.12 4.40 -4.75
C SER A 40 -1.69 5.61 -3.94
N GLY A 41 -2.62 6.46 -3.49
CA GLY A 41 -2.29 7.78 -2.95
C GLY A 41 -1.39 7.69 -1.72
N ARG A 42 -1.86 6.99 -0.67
CA ARG A 42 -1.10 6.81 0.57
C ARG A 42 0.13 5.93 0.37
N LEU A 43 -0.01 4.82 -0.36
CA LEU A 43 1.11 3.89 -0.55
C LEU A 43 2.29 4.58 -1.26
N LEU A 44 2.03 5.49 -2.20
CA LEU A 44 3.04 6.37 -2.80
C LEU A 44 3.58 7.39 -1.79
N GLU A 45 2.70 8.13 -1.11
CA GLU A 45 3.11 9.18 -0.16
C GLU A 45 4.01 8.64 0.96
N TYR A 46 3.72 7.44 1.46
CA TYR A 46 4.53 6.77 2.49
C TYR A 46 5.76 6.04 1.92
N GLY A 47 5.89 5.90 0.60
CA GLY A 47 6.99 5.21 -0.07
C GLY A 47 6.94 3.69 0.05
N TYR A 48 5.74 3.09 0.17
CA TYR A 48 5.54 1.63 0.16
C TYR A 48 5.48 1.07 -1.27
N VAL A 49 5.10 1.89 -2.24
CA VAL A 49 5.15 1.58 -3.67
C VAL A 49 5.82 2.72 -4.44
N GLU A 50 6.35 2.42 -5.61
CA GLU A 50 6.94 3.38 -6.54
C GLU A 50 6.45 3.11 -7.99
N HIS A 51 6.63 4.07 -8.89
CA HIS A 51 6.33 3.89 -10.31
C HIS A 51 7.59 3.43 -11.04
N ASP A 52 7.48 2.34 -11.78
CA ASP A 52 8.52 1.91 -12.72
C ASP A 52 8.48 2.74 -14.02
N ALA A 53 9.52 2.64 -14.85
CA ALA A 53 9.63 3.28 -16.16
C ALA A 53 8.45 2.98 -17.11
N ARG A 54 7.69 1.92 -16.83
CA ARG A 54 6.49 1.51 -17.57
C ARG A 54 5.18 2.09 -17.00
N ASN A 55 5.25 3.01 -16.03
CA ASN A 55 4.10 3.57 -15.31
C ASN A 55 3.29 2.50 -14.53
N GLU A 56 3.95 1.40 -14.17
CA GLU A 56 3.43 0.31 -13.36
C GLU A 56 3.80 0.55 -11.89
N PHE A 57 2.94 0.13 -10.97
CA PHE A 57 3.27 0.16 -9.54
C PHE A 57 4.15 -1.03 -9.19
N VAL A 58 5.24 -0.76 -8.48
CA VAL A 58 6.12 -1.79 -7.92
C VAL A 58 6.27 -1.58 -6.42
N ILE A 59 6.30 -2.69 -5.67
CA ILE A 59 6.44 -2.65 -4.20
C ILE A 59 7.89 -2.32 -3.81
N THR A 60 8.07 -1.34 -2.93
CA THR A 60 9.39 -0.97 -2.42
C THR A 60 9.83 -1.92 -1.29
N PRO A 61 11.12 -1.97 -0.94
CA PRO A 61 11.59 -2.73 0.23
C PRO A 61 10.87 -2.36 1.54
N LYS A 62 10.42 -1.10 1.65
CA LYS A 62 9.66 -0.60 2.80
C LYS A 62 8.26 -1.20 2.84
N GLY A 63 7.56 -1.26 1.70
CA GLY A 63 6.27 -1.93 1.56
C GLY A 63 6.35 -3.42 1.87
N ARG A 64 7.42 -4.09 1.42
CA ARG A 64 7.66 -5.51 1.71
C ARG A 64 7.85 -5.79 3.20
N THR A 65 8.57 -4.91 3.89
CA THR A 65 8.77 -5.04 5.34
C THR A 65 7.44 -4.86 6.10
N LEU A 66 6.57 -3.99 5.62
CA LEU A 66 5.26 -3.73 6.22
C LEU A 66 4.34 -4.95 6.12
N ILE A 67 4.19 -5.57 4.94
CA ILE A 67 3.38 -6.79 4.78
C ILE A 67 3.95 -7.95 5.59
N LYS A 68 5.28 -8.09 5.65
CA LYS A 68 5.95 -9.14 6.42
C LYS A 68 5.77 -8.99 7.94
N ARG A 69 5.53 -7.77 8.44
CA ARG A 69 5.21 -7.51 9.85
C ARG A 69 3.76 -7.81 10.22
N GLN A 70 2.86 -7.85 9.24
CA GLN A 70 1.43 -8.11 9.44
C GLN A 70 1.07 -9.60 9.28
N ASP A 71 1.90 -10.37 8.57
CA ASP A 71 1.74 -11.83 8.38
C ASP A 71 2.31 -12.66 9.56
N GLY A 72 2.95 -12.00 10.54
CA GLY A 72 3.64 -12.61 11.68
C GLY A 72 2.93 -12.48 13.03
#